data_AF-A0A183F5A0-F1
#
_entry.id   AF-A0A183F5A0-F1
#
_cell.length_a   1.000
_cell.length_b   1.000
_cell.length_c   1.000
_cell.angle_alpha   90.00
_cell.angle_beta   90.00
_cell.angle_gamma   90.00
#
_symmetry.space_group_name_H-M   'P 1'
#
loop_
_entity.id
_entity.type
_entity.pdbx_description
1 polymer ?
#
loop_
_entity_poly.entity_id
_entity_poly.type
_entity_poly.pdbx_seq_one_letter_code
_entity_poly.pdbx_strand_id
1 'polypeptide(L)' 'MDSKTMVNEIEEMDRRLTLIPSQLFKKLLLFDNAAPHRAKVTMDKLAQLGYVHVPHPPYSPDISPCDYHYFFCP' A
#
# COMPACT_ATOMS: atom_id res chain seq x y z
N MET A 1 -13.89 0.86 2.15
CA MET A 1 -13.02 2.05 2.33
C MET A 1 -13.35 3.08 1.25
N ASP A 2 -13.47 4.37 1.57
CA ASP A 2 -13.46 5.42 0.54
C ASP A 2 -12.02 5.93 0.30
N SER A 3 -11.80 6.70 -0.76
CA SER A 3 -10.45 7.17 -1.11
C SER A 3 -9.88 8.18 -0.12
N LYS A 4 -10.73 8.91 0.64
CA LYS A 4 -10.26 9.86 1.66
C LYS A 4 -9.71 9.12 2.88
N THR A 5 -10.42 8.10 3.33
CA THR A 5 -9.99 7.21 4.41
C THR A 5 -8.68 6.53 4.03
N MET A 6 -8.56 6.07 2.78
CA MET A 6 -7.33 5.46 2.26
C MET A 6 -6.11 6.39 2.36
N VAL A 7 -6.28 7.67 2.01
CA VAL A 7 -5.20 8.67 2.12
C VAL A 7 -4.77 8.87 3.56
N ASN A 8 -5.73 8.95 4.50
CA ASN A 8 -5.42 9.09 5.93
C ASN A 8 -4.62 7.90 6.46
N GLU A 9 -4.97 6.67 6.04
CA GLU A 9 -4.25 5.47 6.43
C GLU A 9 -2.82 5.44 5.88
N ILE A 10 -2.62 5.86 4.63
CA ILE A 10 -1.28 5.98 4.04
C ILE A 10 -0.43 6.98 4.82
N GLU A 11 -0.99 8.12 5.22
CA GLU A 11 -0.29 9.12 6.03
C GLU A 11 0.09 8.57 7.42
N GLU A 12 -0.83 7.84 8.06
CA GLU A 12 -0.56 7.23 9.35
C GLU A 12 0.53 6.16 9.25
N MET A 13 0.47 5.32 8.21
CA MET A 13 1.47 4.30 7.94
C MET A 13 2.85 4.94 7.72
N ASP A 14 2.93 6.03 6.94
CA ASP A 14 4.18 6.75 6.73
C ASP A 14 4.75 7.31 8.04
N ARG A 15 3.91 7.90 8.89
CA ARG A 15 4.32 8.37 10.23
C ARG A 15 4.92 7.23 11.06
N ARG A 16 4.32 6.04 11.04
CA ARG A 16 4.87 4.88 11.76
C ARG A 16 6.21 4.43 11.19
N LEU A 17 6.38 4.46 9.88
CA LEU A 17 7.63 4.12 9.21
C LEU A 17 8.75 5.15 9.46
N THR A 18 8.43 6.42 9.78
CA THR A 18 9.45 7.40 10.21
C THR A 18 10.13 7.05 11.53
N LEU A 19 9.50 6.23 12.37
CA LEU A 19 10.07 5.77 13.64
C LEU A 19 11.08 4.64 13.46
N ILE A 20 11.17 4.06 12.27
CA ILE A 20 12.09 2.96 11.97
C ILE A 20 13.38 3.55 11.38
N PRO A 21 14.55 3.41 12.07
CA PRO A 21 15.80 4.07 11.68
C PRO A 21 16.41 3.57 10.37
N SER A 22 15.91 2.47 9.80
CA SER A 22 16.42 1.82 8.59
C SER A 22 15.65 2.25 7.31
N GLN A 23 15.59 3.55 7.02
CA GLN A 23 14.91 4.06 5.81
C GLN A 23 15.79 4.06 4.53
N LEU A 24 16.91 3.34 4.52
CA LEU A 24 17.81 3.29 3.35
C LEU A 24 17.25 2.50 2.16
N PHE A 25 16.04 1.95 2.28
CA PHE A 25 15.39 1.16 1.24
C PHE A 25 14.25 1.93 0.57
N LYS A 26 14.04 1.65 -0.72
CA LYS A 26 12.92 2.20 -1.49
C LYS A 26 11.60 1.75 -0.86
N LYS A 27 10.69 2.70 -0.62
CA LYS A 27 9.35 2.43 -0.13
C LYS A 27 8.51 1.84 -1.27
N LEU A 28 8.31 0.53 -1.26
CA LEU A 28 7.45 -0.18 -2.21
C LEU A 28 6.11 -0.47 -1.55
N LEU A 29 5.01 -0.21 -2.26
CA LEU A 29 3.68 -0.53 -1.78
C LEU A 29 2.92 -1.37 -2.82
N LEU A 30 2.38 -2.50 -2.36
CA LEU A 30 1.54 -3.38 -3.16
C LEU A 30 0.09 -3.18 -2.73
N PHE A 31 -0.77 -2.76 -3.65
CA PHE A 31 -2.21 -2.71 -3.45
C PHE A 31 -2.92 -3.71 -4.35
N ASP A 32 -4.04 -4.22 -3.87
CA ASP A 32 -4.99 -4.91 -4.74
C ASP A 32 -5.63 -3.94 -5.76
N ASN A 33 -6.43 -4.48 -6.67
CA ASN A 33 -7.08 -3.69 -7.71
C ASN A 33 -8.36 -2.99 -7.25
N ALA A 34 -8.60 -2.82 -5.94
CA ALA A 34 -9.79 -2.16 -5.45
C ALA A 34 -9.86 -0.69 -5.90
N ALA A 35 -11.08 -0.23 -6.21
CA ALA A 35 -11.35 1.13 -6.67
C ALA A 35 -10.72 2.26 -5.81
N PRO A 36 -10.79 2.23 -4.46
CA PRO A 36 -10.20 3.30 -3.65
C PRO A 36 -8.66 3.33 -3.71
N HIS A 37 -8.01 2.19 -3.97
CA HIS A 37 -6.55 2.10 -4.06
C HIS A 37 -6.03 2.65 -5.39
N ARG A 38 -6.82 2.49 -6.46
CA ARG A 38 -6.52 3.03 -7.80
C ARG A 38 -7.03 4.45 -8.01
N ALA A 39 -7.70 5.04 -7.01
CA ALA A 39 -8.19 6.40 -7.10
C ALA A 39 -7.02 7.38 -7.24
N LYS A 40 -7.19 8.39 -8.09
CA LYS A 40 -6.13 9.38 -8.38
C LYS A 40 -5.61 10.04 -7.11
N VAL A 41 -6.49 10.40 -6.18
CA VAL A 41 -6.11 11.02 -4.89
C VAL A 41 -5.15 10.15 -4.08
N THR A 42 -5.34 8.83 -4.10
CA THR A 42 -4.49 7.85 -3.41
C THR A 42 -3.13 7.75 -4.09
N MET A 43 -3.13 7.63 -5.43
CA MET A 43 -1.91 7.55 -6.23
C MET A 43 -1.04 8.81 -6.13
N ASP A 44 -1.68 10.00 -6.16
CA ASP A 44 -1.00 11.28 -5.99
C ASP A 44 -0.36 11.38 -4.60
N LYS A 45 -1.02 10.85 -3.57
CA LYS A 45 -0.47 10.83 -2.21
C LYS A 45 0.75 9.92 -2.07
N LEU A 46 0.71 8.72 -2.68
CA LEU A 46 1.85 7.81 -2.70
C LEU A 46 3.07 8.45 -3.35
N ALA A 47 2.86 9.13 -4.48
CA ALA A 47 3.94 9.84 -5.17
C ALA A 47 4.53 10.96 -4.29
N GLN A 48 3.70 11.74 -3.59
CA GLN A 48 4.16 12.79 -2.67
C GLN A 48 5.02 12.26 -1.53
N LEU A 49 4.72 11.07 -1.03
CA LEU A 49 5.44 10.43 0.08
C LEU A 49 6.63 9.57 -0.37
N GLY A 50 6.88 9.49 -1.69
CA GLY A 50 7.98 8.73 -2.27
C GLY A 50 7.76 7.21 -2.33
N TYR A 51 6.50 6.76 -2.27
CA TYR A 51 6.16 5.34 -2.44
C TYR A 51 6.06 4.99 -3.93
N VAL A 52 6.67 3.88 -4.30
CA VAL A 52 6.49 3.27 -5.62
C VAL A 52 5.36 2.25 -5.53
N HIS A 53 4.29 2.48 -6.29
CA HIS A 53 3.19 1.55 -6.41
C HIS A 53 3.59 0.36 -7.32
N VAL A 54 3.51 -0.84 -6.78
CA VAL A 54 3.77 -2.09 -7.51
C VAL A 54 2.46 -2.60 -8.09
N PRO A 55 2.37 -2.85 -9.41
CA PRO A 55 1.13 -3.33 -10.02
C PRO A 55 0.79 -4.73 -9.53
N HIS A 56 -0.46 -4.91 -9.10
CA HIS A 56 -1.00 -6.23 -8.74
C HIS A 56 -1.86 -6.77 -9.89
N PRO A 57 -1.60 -8.00 -10.38
CA PRO A 57 -2.45 -8.60 -11.40
C PRO A 57 -3.83 -8.94 -10.83
N PRO A 58 -4.89 -8.97 -11.67
CA PRO A 58 -6.24 -9.31 -11.21
C PRO A 58 -6.31 -10.74 -10.67
N TYR A 59 -7.02 -10.92 -9.55
CA TYR A 59 -7.34 -12.23 -8.96
C TYR A 59 -6.12 -13.09 -8.59
N SER A 60 -5.04 -12.47 -8.10
CA SER A 60 -3.81 -13.16 -7.69
C SER A 60 -3.52 -13.02 -6.19
N PRO A 61 -4.32 -13.65 -5.32
CA PRO A 61 -4.13 -13.60 -3.87
C PRO A 61 -2.80 -14.23 -3.42
N ASP A 62 -2.19 -15.07 -4.25
CA ASP A 62 -0.88 -15.68 -4.06
C ASP A 62 0.29 -14.68 -4.10
N ILE A 63 0.09 -13.51 -4.71
CA ILE A 63 1.14 -12.49 -4.90
C ILE A 63 1.22 -11.53 -3.71
N SER A 64 0.13 -11.37 -2.97
CA SER A 64 0.09 -10.54 -1.79
C SER A 64 0.52 -11.36 -0.58
N PRO A 65 1.63 -11.00 0.09
CA PRO A 65 2.06 -11.71 1.30
C PRO A 65 0.99 -11.64 2.39
N CYS A 66 0.24 -10.54 2.47
CA CYS A 66 -0.87 -10.40 3.41
C CYS A 66 -1.95 -11.45 3.15
N ASP A 67 -2.39 -11.58 1.89
CA ASP A 67 -3.46 -12.50 1.54
C ASP A 67 -2.99 -13.95 1.70
N TYR A 68 -1.87 -14.34 1.06
CA TYR A 68 -1.39 -15.71 1.10
C TYR A 68 -0.89 -16.16 2.49
N HIS A 69 -0.06 -15.37 3.15
CA HIS A 69 0.62 -15.79 4.37
C HIS A 69 -0.17 -15.48 5.65
N TYR A 70 -0.86 -14.34 5.72
CA TYR A 70 -1.55 -13.95 6.94
C TYR A 70 -3.02 -14.38 6.99
N PHE A 71 -3.69 -14.48 5.83
CA PHE A 71 -5.13 -14.82 5.79
C PHE A 71 -5.41 -16.22 5.24
N PHE A 72 -4.63 -16.71 4.27
CA PHE A 72 -4.88 -18.00 3.61
C PHE A 72 -3.95 -19.14 4.05
N CYS A 73 -2.91 -18.88 4.85
CA CYS A 73 -2.08 -19.92 5.44
C CYS A 73 -2.75 -20.45 6.73
N PRO A 74 -3.10 -21.76 6.82
CA PRO A 74 -3.65 -22.36 8.03
C PRO A 74 -2.62 -22.48 9.17
#